data_AF-A0A495TNB0-F1
#
_entry.id   AF-A0A495TNB0-F1
#
_cell.length_a   1.000
_cell.length_b   1.000
_cell.length_c   1.000
_cell.angle_alpha   90.00
_cell.angle_beta   90.00
_cell.angle_gamma   90.00
#
_symmetry.space_group_name_H-M   'P 1'
#
loop_
_entity.id
_entity.type
_entity.pdbx_description
1 polymer ?
#
loop_
_entity_poly.entity_id
_entity_poly.type
_entity_poly.pdbx_seq_one_letter_code
_entity_poly.pdbx_strand_id
1 'polypeptide(L)'
;MSQHERDRERDREREQEREREQGRLRAVFEAVLASALAGRGVPTCVGLDMETEDALWAIEVARPDVSPELVAAARRAFAGQLDGSNSARERERIARRFAAPEG
;
A
#
# COMPACT_ATOMS: atom_id res chain seq x y z
N MET A 1 -19.34 32.83 11.31
CA MET A 1 -19.30 31.44 10.83
C MET A 1 -20.24 30.57 11.65
N SER A 2 -21.14 29.84 10.99
CA SER A 2 -22.07 28.92 11.64
C SER A 2 -21.39 27.58 11.94
N GLN A 3 -21.95 26.78 12.86
CA GLN A 3 -21.40 25.46 13.21
C GLN A 3 -21.31 24.53 11.99
N HIS A 4 -22.33 24.55 11.15
CA HIS A 4 -22.41 23.81 9.89
C HIS A 4 -21.31 24.16 8.86
N GLU A 5 -20.84 25.40 8.90
CA GLU A 5 -19.78 25.88 8.00
C GLU A 5 -18.42 25.33 8.45
N ARG A 6 -18.18 25.30 9.77
CA ARG A 6 -16.98 24.72 10.36
C ARG A 6 -16.89 23.20 10.15
N ASP A 7 -18.02 22.49 10.20
CA ASP A 7 -18.04 21.05 9.92
C ASP A 7 -17.62 20.75 8.47
N ARG A 8 -18.20 21.46 7.49
CA ARG A 8 -17.85 21.29 6.07
C ARG A 8 -16.40 21.64 5.76
N GLU A 9 -15.85 22.66 6.42
CA GLU A 9 -14.44 23.04 6.23
C GLU A 9 -13.50 21.93 6.71
N ARG A 10 -13.76 21.36 7.90
CA ARG A 10 -12.98 20.23 8.42
C ARG A 10 -13.02 19.01 7.51
N ASP A 11 -14.18 18.69 6.94
CA ASP A 11 -14.30 17.55 6.02
C ASP A 11 -13.44 17.74 4.77
N ARG A 12 -13.42 18.95 4.19
CA ARG A 12 -12.55 19.30 3.05
C ARG A 12 -11.07 19.27 3.40
N GLU A 13 -10.70 19.72 4.60
CA GLU A 13 -9.30 19.65 5.04
C GLU A 13 -8.83 18.20 5.17
N ARG A 14 -9.66 17.33 5.74
CA ARG A 14 -9.36 15.89 5.87
C ARG A 14 -9.27 15.20 4.51
N GLU A 15 -10.13 15.56 3.57
CA GLU A 15 -10.08 15.03 2.21
C GLU A 15 -8.80 15.46 1.50
N GLN A 16 -8.46 16.75 1.54
CA GLN A 16 -7.20 17.26 0.96
C GLN A 16 -5.96 16.64 1.61
N GLU A 17 -5.97 16.40 2.93
CA GLU A 17 -4.87 15.73 3.61
C GLU A 17 -4.71 14.28 3.13
N ARG A 18 -5.82 13.55 2.97
CA ARG A 18 -5.80 12.20 2.40
C ARG A 18 -5.26 12.20 0.97
N GLU A 19 -5.70 13.11 0.12
CA GLU A 19 -5.21 13.22 -1.26
C GLU A 19 -3.71 13.51 -1.32
N ARG A 20 -3.22 14.41 -0.47
CA ARG A 20 -1.78 14.71 -0.36
C ARG A 20 -0.98 13.49 0.07
N GLU A 21 -1.45 12.76 1.08
CA GLU A 21 -0.76 11.54 1.53
C GLU A 21 -0.80 10.43 0.47
N GLN A 22 -1.94 10.23 -0.21
CA GLN A 22 -2.01 9.29 -1.33
C GLN A 22 -1.04 9.67 -2.46
N GLY A 23 -0.92 10.97 -2.77
CA GLY A 23 0.06 11.47 -3.73
C GLY A 23 1.50 11.17 -3.30
N ARG A 24 1.82 11.38 -2.02
CA ARG A 24 3.13 11.05 -1.44
C ARG A 24 3.42 9.55 -1.56
N LEU A 25 2.47 8.69 -1.18
CA LEU A 25 2.59 7.23 -1.28
C LEU A 25 2.77 6.74 -2.71
N ARG A 26 2.09 7.35 -3.69
CA ARG A 26 2.28 7.03 -5.13
C ARG A 26 3.71 7.32 -5.57
N ALA A 27 4.26 8.47 -5.19
CA ALA A 27 5.63 8.83 -5.54
C ALA A 27 6.65 7.86 -4.90
N VAL A 28 6.42 7.48 -3.63
CA VAL A 28 7.25 6.46 -2.95
C VAL A 28 7.17 5.12 -3.68
N PHE A 29 5.96 4.63 -3.98
CA PHE A 29 5.77 3.35 -4.66
C PHE A 29 6.50 3.29 -6.01
N GLU A 30 6.35 4.30 -6.86
CA GLU A 30 7.03 4.32 -8.17
C GLU A 30 8.56 4.37 -8.03
N ALA A 31 9.08 5.11 -7.04
CA ALA A 31 10.52 5.16 -6.77
C ALA A 31 11.06 3.79 -6.32
N VAL A 32 10.33 3.09 -5.46
CA VAL A 32 10.71 1.75 -4.99
C VAL A 32 10.58 0.70 -6.08
N LEU A 33 9.50 0.74 -6.88
CA LEU A 33 9.33 -0.14 -8.03
C LEU A 33 10.49 0.03 -9.03
N ALA A 34 10.89 1.27 -9.33
CA ALA A 34 12.04 1.55 -10.18
C ALA A 34 13.36 1.03 -9.56
N SER A 35 13.50 1.07 -8.23
CA SER A 35 14.65 0.51 -7.51
C SER A 35 14.70 -1.03 -7.63
N ALA A 36 13.57 -1.68 -7.40
CA ALA A 36 13.42 -3.13 -7.51
C ALA A 36 13.67 -3.62 -8.94
N LEU A 37 13.17 -2.93 -9.95
CA LEU A 37 13.43 -3.27 -11.36
C LEU A 37 14.90 -3.06 -11.75
N ALA A 38 15.58 -2.07 -11.15
CA ALA A 38 16.94 -1.71 -11.51
C ALA A 38 18.04 -2.46 -10.73
N GLY A 39 17.72 -3.39 -9.85
CA GLY A 39 18.77 -4.09 -9.10
C GLY A 39 19.22 -3.42 -7.81
N ARG A 40 18.55 -2.35 -7.35
CA ARG A 40 19.06 -1.48 -6.27
C ARG A 40 18.49 -1.79 -4.89
N GLY A 41 17.66 -2.83 -4.76
CA GLY A 41 17.02 -3.19 -3.50
C GLY A 41 15.64 -2.54 -3.29
N VAL A 42 14.86 -3.12 -2.38
CA VAL A 42 13.61 -2.56 -1.85
C VAL A 42 13.89 -1.90 -0.49
N PRO A 43 13.82 -0.56 -0.35
CA PRO A 43 13.95 0.10 0.94
C PRO A 43 12.74 -0.18 1.83
N THR A 44 13.00 -0.38 3.12
CA THR A 44 11.98 -0.63 4.15
C THR A 44 11.57 0.66 4.87
N CYS A 45 10.45 0.62 5.58
CA CYS A 45 9.97 1.71 6.44
C CYS A 45 9.63 3.02 5.69
N VAL A 46 9.21 2.91 4.42
CA VAL A 46 8.86 4.06 3.57
C VAL A 46 7.36 4.39 3.58
N GLY A 47 6.57 3.67 4.38
CA GLY A 47 5.12 3.83 4.50
C GLY A 47 4.31 2.97 3.54
N LEU A 48 4.93 1.99 2.89
CA LEU A 48 4.21 0.93 2.17
C LEU A 48 3.77 -0.15 3.15
N ASP A 49 2.62 -0.78 2.90
CA ASP A 49 2.19 -1.92 3.70
C ASP A 49 2.93 -3.20 3.31
N MET A 50 2.85 -4.22 4.16
CA MET A 50 3.60 -5.47 4.00
C MET A 50 3.26 -6.17 2.68
N GLU A 51 1.98 -6.23 2.30
CA GLU A 51 1.55 -6.82 1.03
C GLU A 51 2.17 -6.13 -0.18
N THR A 52 2.29 -4.80 -0.13
CA THR A 52 2.94 -4.02 -1.19
C THR A 52 4.46 -4.25 -1.19
N GLU A 53 5.10 -4.25 -0.02
CA GLU A 53 6.53 -4.53 0.12
C GLU A 53 6.89 -5.94 -0.36
N ASP A 54 6.10 -6.97 -0.01
CA ASP A 54 6.29 -8.35 -0.43
C ASP A 54 6.22 -8.51 -1.96
N ALA A 55 5.27 -7.81 -2.61
CA ALA A 55 5.15 -7.84 -4.07
C ALA A 55 6.35 -7.17 -4.77
N LEU A 56 6.94 -6.13 -4.16
CA LEU A 56 8.15 -5.47 -4.66
C LEU A 56 9.39 -6.37 -4.46
N TRP A 57 9.47 -7.09 -3.34
CA TRP A 57 10.50 -8.10 -3.10
C TRP A 57 10.42 -9.25 -4.11
N ALA A 58 9.22 -9.71 -4.47
CA ALA A 58 9.05 -10.74 -5.48
C ALA A 58 9.63 -10.33 -6.86
N ILE A 59 9.50 -9.05 -7.23
CA ILE A 59 10.12 -8.50 -8.44
C ILE A 59 11.65 -8.54 -8.33
N GLU A 60 12.20 -8.11 -7.19
CA GLU A 60 13.64 -8.12 -6.96
C GLU A 60 14.24 -9.53 -7.04
N VAL A 61 13.58 -10.51 -6.40
CA VAL A 61 14.02 -11.92 -6.38
C VAL A 61 13.95 -12.56 -7.77
N ALA A 62 12.96 -12.20 -8.59
CA ALA A 62 12.78 -12.77 -9.92
C ALA A 62 13.83 -12.31 -10.94
N ARG A 63 14.65 -11.29 -10.64
CA ARG A 63 15.63 -10.77 -11.59
C ARG A 63 16.66 -11.83 -12.01
N PRO A 64 17.11 -11.80 -13.28
CA PRO A 64 16.74 -10.84 -14.32
C PRO A 64 15.40 -11.13 -15.03
N ASP A 65 14.72 -12.24 -14.70
CA ASP A 65 13.51 -12.72 -15.36
C ASP A 65 12.22 -12.17 -14.71
N VAL A 66 12.10 -10.83 -14.71
CA VAL A 66 10.92 -10.16 -14.15
C VAL A 66 9.76 -10.22 -15.14
N SER A 67 8.68 -10.90 -14.75
CA SER A 67 7.48 -10.97 -15.56
C SER A 67 6.57 -9.73 -15.41
N PRO A 68 5.82 -9.35 -16.46
CA PRO A 68 4.80 -8.30 -16.38
C PRO A 68 3.75 -8.54 -15.28
N GLU A 69 3.46 -9.81 -14.98
CA GLU A 69 2.51 -10.24 -13.96
C GLU A 69 2.96 -9.85 -12.55
N LEU A 70 4.27 -9.89 -12.27
CA LEU A 70 4.83 -9.45 -10.99
C LEU A 70 4.69 -7.94 -10.81
N VAL A 71 4.97 -7.17 -11.88
CA VAL A 71 4.75 -5.71 -11.87
C VAL A 71 3.27 -5.39 -11.67
N ALA A 72 2.39 -6.11 -12.35
CA ALA A 72 0.95 -5.94 -12.20
C ALA A 72 0.48 -6.33 -10.78
N ALA A 73 1.09 -7.35 -10.15
CA ALA A 73 0.80 -7.75 -8.78
C ALA A 73 1.22 -6.65 -7.78
N ALA A 74 2.41 -6.07 -7.92
CA ALA A 74 2.84 -4.95 -7.09
C ALA A 74 1.91 -3.73 -7.22
N ARG A 75 1.48 -3.40 -8.45
CA ARG A 75 0.52 -2.31 -8.68
C ARG A 75 -0.85 -2.59 -8.06
N ARG A 76 -1.33 -3.83 -8.10
CA ARG A 76 -2.59 -4.24 -7.44
C ARG A 76 -2.49 -4.20 -5.92
N ALA A 77 -1.38 -4.67 -5.35
CA ALA A 77 -1.13 -4.58 -3.92
C ALA A 77 -1.13 -3.12 -3.45
N PHE A 78 -0.43 -2.24 -4.18
CA PHE A 78 -0.42 -0.82 -3.88
C PHE A 78 -1.80 -0.16 -4.00
N ALA A 79 -2.59 -0.49 -5.03
CA ALA A 79 -3.98 -0.03 -5.12
C ALA A 79 -4.80 -0.46 -3.88
N GLY A 80 -4.57 -1.69 -3.42
CA GLY A 80 -5.18 -2.23 -2.21
C GLY A 80 -4.75 -1.55 -0.91
N GLN A 81 -3.56 -0.96 -0.87
CA GLN A 81 -3.13 -0.09 0.23
C GLN A 81 -3.94 1.22 0.23
N LEU A 82 -4.12 1.83 -0.95
CA LEU A 82 -4.82 3.11 -1.08
C LEU A 82 -6.32 3.00 -0.78
N ASP A 83 -6.96 1.90 -1.19
CA ASP A 83 -8.39 1.63 -0.94
C ASP A 83 -8.65 0.95 0.42
N GLY A 84 -7.60 0.50 1.11
CA GLY A 84 -7.66 -0.16 2.41
C GLY A 84 -8.00 -1.65 2.37
N SER A 85 -8.15 -2.26 1.19
CA SER A 85 -8.46 -3.68 1.05
C SER A 85 -7.32 -4.60 1.54
N ASN A 86 -6.05 -4.17 1.49
CA ASN A 86 -4.95 -4.94 2.08
C ASN A 86 -5.15 -5.11 3.59
N SER A 87 -5.38 -4.00 4.29
CA SER A 87 -5.66 -3.99 5.73
C SER A 87 -6.91 -4.80 6.09
N ALA A 88 -7.95 -4.78 5.26
CA ALA A 88 -9.15 -5.58 5.46
C ALA A 88 -8.86 -7.09 5.36
N ARG A 89 -8.10 -7.52 4.34
CA ARG A 89 -7.68 -8.91 4.17
C ARG A 89 -6.78 -9.38 5.31
N GLU A 90 -5.86 -8.54 5.78
CA GLU A 90 -4.98 -8.89 6.89
C GLU A 90 -5.77 -9.09 8.19
N ARG A 91 -6.76 -8.23 8.47
CA ARG A 91 -7.66 -8.40 9.61
C ARG A 91 -8.44 -9.72 9.54
N GLU A 92 -8.92 -10.11 8.37
CA GLU A 92 -9.60 -11.39 8.17
C GLU A 92 -8.65 -12.57 8.40
N ARG A 93 -7.42 -12.50 7.88
CA ARG A 93 -6.39 -13.54 8.06
C ARG A 93 -6.07 -13.74 9.55
N ILE A 94 -5.88 -12.64 10.28
CA ILE A 94 -5.65 -12.64 11.72
C ILE A 94 -6.86 -13.25 12.45
N ALA A 95 -8.07 -12.77 12.18
CA ALA A 95 -9.28 -13.29 12.81
C ALA A 95 -9.44 -14.80 12.59
N ARG A 96 -9.15 -15.29 11.38
CA ARG A 96 -9.22 -16.72 11.05
C ARG A 96 -8.18 -17.56 11.80
N ARG A 97 -6.97 -17.03 11.99
CA ARG A 97 -5.92 -17.69 12.78
C ARG A 97 -6.29 -17.84 14.25
N PHE A 98 -6.97 -16.84 14.82
CA PHE A 98 -7.37 -16.85 16.23
C PHE A 98 -8.75 -17.47 16.49
N ALA A 99 -9.58 -17.68 15.46
CA ALA A 99 -10.88 -18.34 15.55
C ALA A 99 -10.81 -19.86 15.36
N ALA A 100 -9.67 -20.40 14.90
CA ALA A 100 -9.41 -21.83 14.96
C ALA A 100 -8.92 -22.17 16.39
N PRO A 101 -9.71 -22.85 17.23
CA PRO A 101 -9.16 -23.41 18.45
C PRO A 101 -8.04 -24.37 18.05
N GLU A 102 -6.85 -24.21 18.65
CA GLU A 102 -5.84 -25.26 18.60
C GLU A 102 -6.50 -26.54 19.15
N GLY A 103 -6.44 -27.61 18.36
CA GLY A 103 -7.11 -28.87 18.64
C GLY A 103 -6.67 -29.52 19.94
#